data_AF-A0A4R0MNR9-F1
#
_entry.id   AF-A0A4R0MNR9-F1
#
_cell.length_a   1.000
_cell.length_b   1.000
_cell.length_c   1.000
_cell.angle_alpha   90.00
_cell.angle_beta   90.00
_cell.angle_gamma   90.00
#
_symmetry.space_group_name_H-M   'P 1'
#
loop_
_entity.id
_entity.type
_entity.pdbx_description
1 polymer ?
#
loop_
_entity_poly.entity_id
_entity_poly.type
_entity_poly.pdbx_seq_one_letter_code
_entity_poly.pdbx_strand_id
1 'polypeptide(L)'
;MSQEKLDTEEILVELAKKIIGGNEVNNILNNPNEFPTELIENLSLTTALKYWKGEINYVEGDYIINNLYSFWLTKDYYLNYGFSEIAWECYEAFDAGEYFRSDDDRKIDPAEKYTKPLIEEILKRKNKI
;
A
#
# COMPACT_ATOMS: atom_id res chain seq x y z
N MET A 1 -0.76 -10.71 -29.42
CA MET A 1 -0.10 -9.56 -28.76
C MET A 1 -0.31 -9.74 -27.27
N SER A 2 0.66 -10.31 -26.58
CA SER A 2 0.63 -10.45 -25.14
C SER A 2 0.77 -9.05 -24.53
N GLN A 3 -0.23 -8.61 -23.76
CA GLN A 3 -0.06 -7.50 -22.82
C GLN A 3 1.14 -7.89 -21.93
N GLU A 4 2.26 -7.19 -22.01
CA GLU A 4 3.32 -7.37 -21.01
C GLU A 4 2.68 -7.03 -19.66
N LYS A 5 2.63 -8.04 -18.80
CA LYS A 5 2.20 -7.89 -17.41
C LYS A 5 3.28 -7.01 -16.79
N LEU A 6 2.96 -5.75 -16.44
CA LEU A 6 3.90 -4.87 -15.76
C LEU A 6 4.45 -5.59 -14.52
N ASP A 7 5.76 -5.49 -14.33
CA ASP A 7 6.41 -6.08 -13.17
C ASP A 7 5.89 -5.40 -11.90
N THR A 8 5.69 -6.19 -10.85
CA THR A 8 5.31 -5.69 -9.53
C THR A 8 6.31 -4.64 -9.04
N GLU A 9 7.59 -4.86 -9.29
CA GLU A 9 8.64 -3.93 -8.87
C GLU A 9 8.52 -2.57 -9.58
N GLU A 10 8.27 -2.56 -10.89
CA GLU A 10 8.11 -1.31 -11.66
C GLU A 10 6.90 -0.51 -11.17
N ILE A 11 5.78 -1.17 -10.90
CA ILE A 11 4.59 -0.52 -10.33
C ILE A 11 4.94 0.12 -8.98
N LEU A 12 5.58 -0.62 -8.08
CA LEU A 12 5.92 -0.11 -6.75
C LEU A 12 6.88 1.08 -6.83
N VAL A 13 7.88 1.03 -7.72
CA VAL A 13 8.83 2.14 -7.93
C VAL A 13 8.11 3.41 -8.38
N GLU A 14 7.11 3.31 -9.26
CA GLU A 14 6.34 4.49 -9.69
C GLU A 14 5.42 5.01 -8.57
N LEU A 15 4.74 4.11 -7.85
CA LEU A 15 3.83 4.48 -6.77
C LEU A 15 4.55 5.03 -5.51
N ALA A 16 5.82 4.67 -5.30
CA ALA A 16 6.63 5.12 -4.17
C ALA A 16 7.17 6.55 -4.29
N LYS A 17 7.01 7.23 -5.43
CA LYS A 17 7.63 8.55 -5.67
C LYS A 17 6.93 9.68 -4.94
N LYS A 18 5.59 9.66 -4.93
CA LYS A 18 4.71 10.68 -4.37
C LYS A 18 3.26 10.22 -4.41
N ILE A 19 2.40 10.88 -3.67
CA ILE A 19 0.95 10.76 -3.83
C ILE A 19 0.51 11.36 -5.18
N ILE A 20 -0.28 10.62 -5.93
CA ILE A 20 -0.80 10.95 -7.27
C ILE A 20 -2.31 10.70 -7.36
N GLY A 21 -2.95 11.29 -8.36
CA GLY A 21 -4.39 11.10 -8.58
C GLY A 21 -4.71 9.69 -9.09
N GLY A 22 -5.90 9.17 -8.77
CA GLY A 22 -6.26 7.79 -9.14
C GLY A 22 -6.31 7.49 -10.64
N ASN A 23 -6.45 8.50 -11.52
CA ASN A 23 -6.26 8.31 -12.97
C ASN A 23 -4.79 8.05 -13.34
N GLU A 24 -3.83 8.67 -12.67
CA GLU A 24 -2.40 8.39 -12.86
C GLU A 24 -2.07 6.99 -12.35
N VAL A 25 -2.61 6.61 -11.17
CA VAL A 25 -2.47 5.24 -10.65
C VAL A 25 -3.07 4.22 -11.63
N ASN A 26 -4.26 4.49 -12.19
CA ASN A 26 -4.89 3.64 -13.20
C ASN A 26 -3.98 3.42 -14.42
N ASN A 27 -3.25 4.43 -14.85
CA ASN A 27 -2.29 4.31 -15.95
C ASN A 27 -1.08 3.45 -15.55
N ILE A 28 -0.55 3.62 -14.34
CA ILE A 28 0.55 2.79 -13.81
C ILE A 28 0.13 1.32 -13.70
N LEU A 29 -1.12 1.06 -13.30
CA LEU A 29 -1.70 -0.29 -13.24
C LEU A 29 -2.09 -0.84 -14.64
N ASN A 30 -1.68 -0.18 -15.72
CA ASN A 30 -1.95 -0.55 -17.11
C ASN A 30 -3.44 -0.59 -17.50
N ASN A 31 -4.23 0.37 -17.00
CA ASN A 31 -5.64 0.54 -17.35
C ASN A 31 -6.44 -0.79 -17.25
N PRO A 32 -6.53 -1.39 -16.06
CA PRO A 32 -7.19 -2.68 -15.89
C PRO A 32 -8.66 -2.58 -16.31
N ASN A 33 -9.12 -3.54 -17.13
CA ASN A 33 -10.49 -3.58 -17.64
C ASN A 33 -11.56 -3.84 -16.55
N GLU A 34 -11.15 -4.43 -15.42
CA GLU A 34 -11.98 -4.75 -14.24
C GLU A 34 -11.25 -4.34 -12.96
N PHE A 35 -11.93 -4.31 -11.81
CA PHE A 35 -11.29 -3.97 -10.54
C PHE A 35 -10.23 -5.02 -10.17
N PRO A 36 -8.94 -4.64 -10.05
CA PRO A 36 -7.86 -5.60 -9.94
C PRO A 36 -7.59 -5.97 -8.48
N THR A 37 -8.58 -6.50 -7.75
CA THR A 37 -8.50 -6.78 -6.30
C THR A 37 -7.25 -7.57 -5.93
N GLU A 38 -6.95 -8.65 -6.65
CA GLU A 38 -5.79 -9.51 -6.39
C GLU A 38 -4.47 -8.77 -6.62
N LEU A 39 -4.40 -7.90 -7.63
CA LEU A 39 -3.22 -7.06 -7.86
C LEU A 39 -3.02 -6.08 -6.70
N ILE A 40 -4.07 -5.41 -6.25
CA ILE A 40 -4.01 -4.45 -5.13
C ILE A 40 -3.58 -5.16 -3.84
N GLU A 41 -4.15 -6.34 -3.55
CA GLU A 41 -3.74 -7.14 -2.39
C GLU A 41 -2.25 -7.53 -2.48
N ASN A 42 -1.81 -8.00 -3.65
CA ASN A 42 -0.41 -8.39 -3.86
C ASN A 42 0.56 -7.21 -3.75
N LEU A 43 0.21 -6.05 -4.32
CA LEU A 43 1.01 -4.83 -4.19
C LEU A 43 1.09 -4.37 -2.73
N SER A 44 -0.03 -4.44 -1.99
CA SER A 44 -0.09 -4.06 -0.58
C SER A 44 0.77 -4.98 0.29
N LEU A 45 0.69 -6.30 0.09
CA LEU A 45 1.52 -7.28 0.79
C LEU A 45 3.00 -7.17 0.44
N THR A 46 3.32 -6.90 -0.82
CA THR A 46 4.71 -6.73 -1.26
C THR A 46 5.31 -5.47 -0.64
N THR A 47 4.55 -4.37 -0.60
CA THR A 47 4.93 -3.13 0.08
C THR A 47 5.18 -3.37 1.57
N ALA A 48 4.25 -4.04 2.25
CA ALA A 48 4.37 -4.40 3.65
C ALA A 48 5.65 -5.22 3.93
N LEU A 49 5.93 -6.24 3.10
CA LEU A 49 7.12 -7.07 3.24
C LEU A 49 8.42 -6.28 3.01
N LYS A 50 8.46 -5.43 1.97
CA LYS A 50 9.61 -4.58 1.67
C LYS A 50 9.89 -3.60 2.81
N TYR A 51 8.86 -2.95 3.34
CA TYR A 51 8.96 -2.06 4.49
C TYR A 51 9.47 -2.81 5.72
N TRP A 52 8.91 -3.98 6.05
CA TRP A 52 9.34 -4.79 7.18
C TRP A 52 10.82 -5.20 7.09
N LYS A 53 11.30 -5.53 5.88
CA LYS A 53 12.71 -5.85 5.61
C LYS A 53 13.64 -4.63 5.59
N GLY A 54 13.10 -3.41 5.61
CA GLY A 54 13.86 -2.17 5.44
C GLY A 54 14.37 -1.94 4.00
N GLU A 55 13.75 -2.57 3.00
CA GLU A 55 14.06 -2.36 1.58
C GLU A 55 13.50 -1.03 1.06
N ILE A 56 12.42 -0.54 1.68
CA ILE A 56 11.83 0.79 1.46
C ILE A 56 11.61 1.46 2.81
N ASN A 57 11.64 2.79 2.83
CA ASN A 57 11.36 3.57 4.04
C ASN A 57 9.84 3.76 4.24
N TYR A 58 9.47 4.33 5.39
CA TYR A 58 8.06 4.57 5.73
C TYR A 58 7.34 5.44 4.69
N VAL A 59 7.94 6.55 4.25
CA VAL A 59 7.34 7.49 3.31
C VAL A 59 7.06 6.82 1.96
N GLU A 60 7.98 6.00 1.47
CA GLU A 60 7.80 5.24 0.23
C GLU A 60 6.64 4.24 0.35
N GLY A 61 6.58 3.49 1.46
CA GLY A 61 5.49 2.55 1.71
C GLY A 61 4.14 3.24 1.85
N ASP A 62 4.11 4.36 2.57
CA ASP A 62 2.92 5.18 2.76
C ASP A 62 2.38 5.73 1.44
N TYR A 63 3.25 6.26 0.57
CA TYR A 63 2.86 6.73 -0.76
C TYR A 63 2.25 5.61 -1.61
N ILE A 64 2.85 4.42 -1.61
CA ILE A 64 2.31 3.30 -2.39
C ILE A 64 0.88 2.98 -1.92
N ILE A 65 0.68 2.82 -0.61
CA ILE A 65 -0.59 2.38 -0.05
C ILE A 65 -1.68 3.46 -0.20
N ASN A 66 -1.34 4.73 0.02
CA ASN A 66 -2.24 5.86 -0.23
C ASN A 66 -2.64 5.99 -1.71
N ASN A 67 -1.71 5.68 -2.63
CA ASN A 67 -2.01 5.68 -4.07
C ASN A 67 -2.97 4.54 -4.46
N LEU A 68 -2.77 3.33 -3.92
CA LEU A 68 -3.70 2.21 -4.15
C LEU A 68 -5.10 2.50 -3.60
N TYR A 69 -5.17 3.13 -2.43
CA TYR A 69 -6.43 3.55 -1.84
C TYR A 69 -7.13 4.64 -2.68
N SER A 70 -6.39 5.65 -3.12
CA SER A 70 -6.89 6.71 -4.00
C SER A 70 -7.40 6.17 -5.33
N PHE A 71 -6.70 5.17 -5.91
CA PHE A 71 -7.19 4.48 -7.11
C PHE A 71 -8.55 3.83 -6.89
N TRP A 72 -8.72 3.11 -5.79
CA TRP A 72 -10.00 2.49 -5.44
C TRP A 72 -11.15 3.51 -5.31
N LEU A 73 -10.90 4.66 -4.66
CA LEU A 73 -11.92 5.72 -4.47
C LEU A 73 -12.34 6.43 -5.77
N THR A 74 -11.45 6.54 -6.76
CA THR A 74 -11.67 7.41 -7.93
C THR A 74 -12.44 6.78 -9.09
N LYS A 75 -12.78 5.49 -8.99
CA LYS A 75 -13.50 4.75 -10.02
C LYS A 75 -14.86 4.32 -9.48
N ASP A 76 -15.79 3.99 -10.39
CA ASP A 76 -17.04 3.30 -10.05
C ASP A 76 -16.81 1.93 -9.37
N TYR A 77 -15.54 1.52 -9.20
CA TYR A 77 -15.12 0.40 -8.40
C TYR A 77 -15.58 0.49 -6.96
N TYR A 78 -15.48 1.62 -6.26
CA TYR A 78 -15.85 1.68 -4.83
C TYR A 78 -17.33 1.31 -4.59
N LEU A 79 -18.20 1.56 -5.58
CA LEU A 79 -19.63 1.23 -5.52
C LEU A 79 -19.91 -0.25 -5.72
N ASN A 80 -19.02 -0.96 -6.42
CA ASN A 80 -19.27 -2.32 -6.90
C ASN A 80 -18.28 -3.35 -6.32
N TYR A 81 -17.15 -2.90 -5.78
CA TYR A 81 -16.04 -3.71 -5.28
C TYR A 81 -15.43 -3.07 -4.04
N GLY A 82 -15.37 -3.83 -2.94
CA GLY A 82 -14.66 -3.41 -1.74
C GLY A 82 -13.14 -3.35 -1.97
N PHE A 83 -12.46 -2.49 -1.23
CA PHE A 83 -11.01 -2.56 -1.10
C PHE A 83 -10.67 -3.90 -0.41
N SER A 84 -9.63 -4.61 -0.87
CA SER A 84 -9.23 -5.89 -0.25
C SER A 84 -9.04 -5.68 1.25
N GLU A 85 -9.55 -6.61 2.08
CA GLU A 85 -9.40 -6.54 3.54
C GLU A 85 -7.92 -6.44 3.95
N ILE A 86 -7.04 -7.18 3.27
CA ILE A 86 -5.60 -7.12 3.53
C ILE A 86 -5.00 -5.78 3.08
N ALA A 87 -5.45 -5.24 1.94
CA ALA A 87 -5.01 -3.91 1.51
C ALA A 87 -5.48 -2.82 2.49
N TRP A 88 -6.69 -2.97 3.03
CA TRP A 88 -7.24 -2.08 4.05
C TRP A 88 -6.44 -2.14 5.35
N GLU A 89 -6.13 -3.34 5.85
CA GLU A 89 -5.28 -3.51 7.03
C GLU A 89 -3.88 -2.89 6.83
N CYS A 90 -3.29 -3.05 5.64
CA CYS A 90 -2.04 -2.36 5.31
C CYS A 90 -2.22 -0.83 5.35
N TYR A 91 -3.30 -0.31 4.75
CA TYR A 91 -3.62 1.12 4.79
C TYR A 91 -3.72 1.66 6.21
N GLU A 92 -4.48 1.00 7.08
CA GLU A 92 -4.59 1.41 8.49
C GLU A 92 -3.25 1.32 9.23
N ALA A 93 -2.40 0.34 8.91
CA ALA A 93 -1.08 0.21 9.51
C ALA A 93 -0.16 1.39 9.15
N PHE A 94 -0.14 1.82 7.89
CA PHE A 94 0.65 2.97 7.45
C PHE A 94 0.08 4.29 7.99
N ASP A 95 -1.24 4.47 7.96
CA ASP A 95 -1.93 5.64 8.54
C ASP A 95 -1.63 5.80 10.04
N ALA A 96 -1.60 4.69 10.80
CA ALA A 96 -1.32 4.70 12.24
C ALA A 96 0.09 5.24 12.61
N GLY A 97 1.02 5.28 11.65
CA GLY A 97 2.39 5.78 11.78
C GLY A 97 2.60 7.22 11.28
N GLU A 98 1.57 7.89 10.76
CA GLU A 98 1.74 9.25 10.18
C GLU A 98 1.96 10.31 11.25
N TYR A 99 1.40 10.10 12.44
CA TYR A 99 1.29 11.14 13.46
C TYR A 99 1.74 10.68 14.84
N PHE A 100 2.47 11.58 15.51
CA PHE A 100 2.79 11.47 16.92
C PHE A 100 1.52 11.62 17.75
N ARG A 101 1.23 10.66 18.62
CA ARG A 101 0.14 10.76 19.58
C ARG A 101 0.57 11.63 20.78
N SER A 102 -0.39 12.19 21.52
CA SER A 102 -0.12 13.13 22.62
C SER A 102 0.80 12.56 23.71
N ASP A 103 0.69 11.26 23.94
CA ASP A 103 1.36 10.55 25.03
C ASP A 103 2.69 9.92 24.55
N ASP A 104 3.06 10.15 23.29
CA ASP A 104 4.31 9.65 22.72
C ASP A 104 5.49 10.52 23.14
N ASP A 105 6.60 9.85 23.51
CA ASP A 105 7.89 10.52 23.52
C ASP A 105 8.22 10.94 22.09
N ARG A 106 8.50 12.24 21.89
CA ARG A 106 8.86 12.83 20.59
C ARG A 106 10.13 12.25 19.97
N LYS A 107 10.90 11.46 20.73
CA LYS A 107 12.06 10.72 20.23
C LYS A 107 11.71 9.39 19.58
N ILE A 108 10.48 8.90 19.75
CA ILE A 108 10.03 7.63 19.19
C ILE A 108 9.37 7.90 17.84
N ASP A 109 9.90 7.29 16.78
CA ASP A 109 9.28 7.31 15.47
C ASP A 109 7.92 6.58 15.51
N PRO A 110 6.80 7.25 15.17
CA PRO A 110 5.49 6.61 15.14
C PRO A 110 5.42 5.43 14.17
N ALA A 111 6.16 5.44 13.06
CA ALA A 111 6.21 4.32 12.12
C ALA A 111 6.80 3.07 12.79
N GLU A 112 7.89 3.21 13.54
CA GLU A 112 8.48 2.10 14.29
C GLU A 112 7.58 1.64 15.45
N LYS A 113 6.85 2.56 16.10
CA LYS A 113 5.99 2.24 17.23
C LYS A 113 4.66 1.60 16.83
N TYR A 114 4.10 1.97 15.67
CA TYR A 114 2.73 1.64 15.28
C TYR A 114 2.65 0.89 13.96
N THR A 115 3.25 1.40 12.88
CA THR A 115 3.19 0.74 11.57
C THR A 115 3.91 -0.61 11.60
N LYS A 116 5.15 -0.65 12.10
CA LYS A 116 5.99 -1.84 12.04
C LYS A 116 5.41 -3.06 12.79
N PRO A 117 4.87 -2.93 14.02
CA PRO A 117 4.20 -4.06 14.68
C PRO A 117 2.95 -4.55 13.95
N LEU A 118 2.13 -3.65 13.41
CA LEU A 118 0.92 -4.01 12.67
C LEU A 118 1.26 -4.74 11.37
N ILE A 119 2.25 -4.25 10.63
CA ILE A 119 2.78 -4.90 9.43
C ILE A 119 3.35 -6.29 9.76
N GLU A 120 4.08 -6.43 10.85
CA GLU A 120 4.59 -7.73 11.29
C GLU A 120 3.45 -8.73 11.56
N GLU A 121 2.36 -8.30 12.20
CA GLU A 121 1.19 -9.15 12.45
C GLU A 121 0.53 -9.61 11.14
N ILE A 122 0.31 -8.68 10.20
CA ILE A 122 -0.27 -8.97 8.89
C ILE A 122 0.59 -10.00 8.14
N LEU A 123 1.91 -9.80 8.11
CA LEU A 123 2.84 -10.70 7.42
C LEU A 123 2.89 -12.09 8.04
N LYS A 124 2.86 -12.20 9.38
CA LYS A 124 2.74 -13.49 10.08
C LYS A 124 1.43 -14.20 9.74
N ARG A 125 0.30 -13.49 9.79
CA ARG A 125 -1.03 -14.03 9.45
C ARG A 125 -1.08 -14.55 8.00
N LYS A 126 -0.32 -13.94 7.08
CA LYS A 126 -0.23 -14.33 5.67
C LYS A 126 0.96 -15.26 5.36
N ASN A 127 1.65 -15.79 6.38
CA ASN A 127 2.81 -16.68 6.26
C ASN A 127 3.91 -16.14 5.32
N LYS A 128 4.20 -14.83 5.41
CA LYS A 128 5.26 -14.16 4.63
C LYS A 128 6.58 -14.05 5.39
N ILE A 129 6.53 -14.19 6.72
CA ILE A 129 7.65 -14.20 7.66
C ILE A 129 7.40 -15.22 8.77
#